data_AF-A0A2E4YDC8-F1
#
_entry.id   AF-A0A2E4YDC8-F1
#
_cell.length_a   1.000
_cell.length_b   1.000
_cell.length_c   1.000
_cell.angle_alpha   90.00
_cell.angle_beta   90.00
_cell.angle_gamma   90.00
#
_symmetry.space_group_name_H-M   'P 1'
#
loop_
_entity.id
_entity.type
_entity.pdbx_description
1 polymer ?
#
loop_
_entity_poly.entity_id
_entity_poly.type
_entity_poly.pdbx_seq_one_letter_code
_entity_poly.pdbx_strand_id
1 'polypeptide(L)'
;MAYQINKTSGALLVNLADGQIDVASTDLTLIGKNYTGFGEAINENFVKVLENFANASSPANPLAGQIWWDTSASRLKVYTGTDWTTGGGPIVQPTEPGMVAGDMWINNDANQLYFFDGTDLELAGPIYNAFQGKSGPEVVTVLDNTGTSRTIVKYWVGGTFVGLWSKVAFTPQNVDTIPGFTGDVVKGFNVVDADFVFAGTAARTSALVDSNNVARTAAQFLASDSDDATSGALTVRNNLGLTIGLTDNNVVKVTVDGVVNENNVSNQNYTFRMTTSTGKQDAMTIDSGNNRIGIYNTTPSETLDVGGNMRVAGNLIVDGETTELDIQKLLVRDKSIELAKGDDSTLLDDVGVDEAGIIVASSNGNKELLWRNGTNAWTSNVSLNLTGASSLKFNGVDIITGSAGVGLTSVGALTSANIGSFSFTGGNNLTTNTVDGSGNGMNITAAGNINLVTPRQIRNVSDPTADQDVATKAYVDSSIDLEVLALALDVTGLGTADSAQQHTNIATIVNDIAPASTKRDGTQARIHCTTTTGATATLTGSALNTAFNESTILVQQKDNSGNDDGSVSVIQSATFNDATGNITSTVSRTLKLFRVTGGAWVYVQNLTPGSLV
;
A
#
# COMPACT_ATOMS: atom_id res chain seq x y z
N MET A 1 88.23 -137.78 27.59
CA MET A 1 88.70 -136.40 27.25
C MET A 1 87.48 -135.49 27.23
N ALA A 2 87.57 -134.31 27.85
CA ALA A 2 86.48 -133.31 27.88
C ALA A 2 86.27 -132.63 26.51
N TYR A 3 85.08 -132.11 26.24
CA TYR A 3 84.78 -131.28 25.06
C TYR A 3 84.05 -129.98 25.41
N GLN A 4 84.21 -128.98 24.55
CA GLN A 4 83.64 -127.65 24.71
C GLN A 4 82.30 -127.52 23.98
N ILE A 5 81.33 -126.88 24.62
CA ILE A 5 80.05 -126.49 24.04
C ILE A 5 80.02 -124.96 23.99
N ASN A 6 79.72 -124.39 22.82
CA ASN A 6 79.66 -122.94 22.61
C ASN A 6 78.21 -122.48 22.39
N LYS A 7 77.91 -121.25 22.79
CA LYS A 7 76.66 -120.55 22.44
C LYS A 7 76.65 -120.21 20.94
N THR A 8 75.48 -119.89 20.40
CA THR A 8 75.33 -119.42 19.01
C THR A 8 76.19 -118.19 18.71
N SER A 9 76.46 -117.33 19.71
CA SER A 9 77.36 -116.19 19.58
C SER A 9 78.86 -116.56 19.47
N GLY A 10 79.21 -117.84 19.57
CA GLY A 10 80.59 -118.34 19.57
C GLY A 10 81.27 -118.34 20.96
N ALA A 11 80.64 -117.76 21.99
CA ALA A 11 81.18 -117.78 23.35
C ALA A 11 81.12 -119.18 23.98
N LEU A 12 82.16 -119.56 24.73
CA LEU A 12 82.18 -120.84 25.48
C LEU A 12 81.04 -120.87 26.51
N LEU A 13 80.19 -121.90 26.43
CA LEU A 13 79.14 -122.14 27.42
C LEU A 13 79.69 -122.98 28.57
N VAL A 14 80.27 -124.14 28.27
CA VAL A 14 80.86 -125.04 29.27
C VAL A 14 81.92 -125.95 28.63
N ASN A 15 82.93 -126.36 29.41
CA ASN A 15 83.88 -127.41 29.05
C ASN A 15 83.54 -128.68 29.85
N LEU A 16 82.96 -129.69 29.19
CA LEU A 16 82.28 -130.79 29.86
C LEU A 16 83.16 -132.04 29.91
N ALA A 17 83.41 -132.54 31.13
CA ALA A 17 84.24 -133.70 31.40
C ALA A 17 83.56 -135.03 31.02
N ASP A 18 84.38 -136.07 30.81
CA ASP A 18 83.94 -137.43 30.51
C ASP A 18 83.20 -138.04 31.73
N GLY A 19 82.07 -138.71 31.49
CA GLY A 19 81.26 -139.35 32.52
C GLY A 19 80.47 -138.42 33.44
N GLN A 20 80.35 -137.13 33.12
CA GLN A 20 79.62 -136.12 33.91
C GLN A 20 78.51 -135.44 33.12
N ILE A 21 77.57 -134.80 33.81
CA ILE A 21 76.54 -133.91 33.26
C ILE A 21 76.74 -132.48 33.80
N ASP A 22 76.24 -131.50 33.06
CA ASP A 22 76.14 -130.11 33.51
C ASP A 22 74.67 -129.66 33.48
N VAL A 23 74.21 -129.16 34.61
CA VAL A 23 72.84 -128.64 34.84
C VAL A 23 72.84 -127.19 35.34
N ALA A 24 74.03 -126.57 35.44
CA ALA A 24 74.20 -125.24 36.01
C ALA A 24 74.35 -124.15 34.94
N SER A 25 74.90 -124.48 33.76
CA SER A 25 75.21 -123.44 32.76
C SER A 25 74.01 -123.03 31.89
N THR A 26 72.95 -123.83 31.85
CA THR A 26 71.72 -123.58 31.09
C THR A 26 70.55 -124.40 31.66
N ASP A 27 69.31 -124.09 31.28
CA ASP A 27 68.11 -124.84 31.69
C ASP A 27 67.97 -126.22 31.01
N LEU A 28 68.87 -126.52 30.06
CA LEU A 28 69.02 -127.84 29.45
C LEU A 28 70.15 -128.63 30.12
N THR A 29 69.95 -129.93 30.31
CA THR A 29 71.00 -130.81 30.83
C THR A 29 72.01 -131.11 29.74
N LEU A 30 73.24 -130.62 29.87
CA LEU A 30 74.33 -130.92 28.94
C LEU A 30 75.05 -132.20 29.37
N ILE A 31 75.35 -133.08 28.43
CA ILE A 31 75.81 -134.45 28.74
C ILE A 31 77.23 -134.63 28.25
N GLY A 32 78.13 -135.17 29.07
CA GLY A 32 79.49 -135.51 28.71
C GLY A 32 79.62 -136.89 28.05
N LYS A 33 80.76 -137.14 27.38
CA LYS A 33 81.03 -138.44 26.74
C LYS A 33 80.94 -139.56 27.78
N ASN A 34 80.47 -140.75 27.36
CA ASN A 34 80.34 -141.96 28.21
C ASN A 34 79.45 -141.84 29.48
N TYR A 35 78.59 -140.83 29.61
CA TYR A 35 77.63 -140.76 30.73
C TYR A 35 76.54 -141.84 30.62
N THR A 36 76.53 -142.79 31.56
CA THR A 36 75.46 -143.78 31.76
C THR A 36 74.19 -143.06 32.23
N GLY A 37 73.28 -142.78 31.29
CA GLY A 37 72.05 -142.00 31.52
C GLY A 37 71.74 -140.97 30.43
N PHE A 38 72.56 -140.86 29.38
CA PHE A 38 72.42 -139.82 28.35
C PHE A 38 71.04 -139.78 27.66
N GLY A 39 70.41 -140.93 27.43
CA GLY A 39 69.15 -141.01 26.68
C GLY A 39 67.98 -140.31 27.38
N GLU A 40 67.92 -140.39 28.71
CA GLU A 40 66.87 -139.73 29.51
C GLU A 40 67.04 -138.20 29.45
N ALA A 41 68.24 -137.71 29.75
CA ALA A 41 68.55 -136.27 29.75
C ALA A 41 68.32 -135.59 28.38
N ILE A 42 68.60 -136.28 27.26
CA ILE A 42 68.30 -135.74 25.91
C ILE A 42 66.79 -135.63 25.68
N ASN A 43 66.03 -136.67 26.03
CA ASN A 43 64.59 -136.66 25.81
C ASN A 43 63.88 -135.59 26.63
N GLU A 44 64.27 -135.40 27.90
CA GLU A 44 63.74 -134.33 28.74
C GLU A 44 64.05 -132.94 28.17
N ASN A 45 65.26 -132.73 27.64
CA ASN A 45 65.61 -131.48 26.97
C ASN A 45 64.69 -131.19 25.77
N PHE A 46 64.37 -132.20 24.96
CA PHE A 46 63.44 -132.01 23.84
C PHE A 46 62.04 -131.62 24.29
N VAL A 47 61.54 -132.20 25.38
CA VAL A 47 60.23 -131.82 25.95
C VAL A 47 60.26 -130.38 26.45
N LYS A 48 61.28 -129.99 27.23
CA LYS A 48 61.45 -128.62 27.71
C LYS A 48 61.45 -127.60 26.57
N VAL A 49 62.15 -127.88 25.47
CA VAL A 49 62.18 -126.98 24.30
C VAL A 49 60.82 -126.95 23.59
N LEU A 50 60.16 -128.09 23.38
CA LEU A 50 58.87 -128.16 22.71
C LEU A 50 57.78 -127.37 23.44
N GLU A 51 57.79 -127.42 24.77
CA GLU A 51 56.84 -126.70 25.61
C GLU A 51 57.28 -125.26 25.92
N ASN A 52 58.40 -124.80 25.34
CA ASN A 52 58.96 -123.49 25.61
C ASN A 52 59.15 -123.27 27.12
N PHE A 53 59.74 -124.26 27.80
CA PHE A 53 60.01 -124.28 29.23
C PHE A 53 58.78 -123.96 30.10
N ALA A 54 57.60 -124.40 29.68
CA ALA A 54 56.33 -124.11 30.35
C ALA A 54 56.37 -124.43 31.86
N ASN A 55 56.22 -123.39 32.67
CA ASN A 55 56.21 -123.50 34.14
C ASN A 55 55.62 -122.22 34.76
N ALA A 56 55.19 -122.29 36.01
CA ALA A 56 54.76 -121.12 36.77
C ALA A 56 55.95 -120.28 37.29
N SER A 57 57.11 -120.90 37.46
CA SER A 57 58.37 -120.21 37.78
C SER A 57 59.21 -120.05 36.53
N SER A 58 59.92 -118.93 36.41
CA SER A 58 60.82 -118.71 35.29
C SER A 58 61.95 -119.75 35.27
N PRO A 59 62.45 -120.12 34.07
CA PRO A 59 63.69 -120.88 33.94
C PRO A 59 64.83 -120.21 34.75
N ALA A 60 65.68 -121.02 35.38
CA ALA A 60 66.60 -120.58 36.43
C ALA A 60 67.94 -120.10 35.86
N ASN A 61 68.39 -120.71 34.77
CA ASN A 61 69.63 -120.34 34.07
C ASN A 61 69.33 -120.01 32.60
N PRO A 62 68.47 -119.00 32.31
CA PRO A 62 68.03 -118.74 30.97
C PRO A 62 69.15 -118.16 30.11
N LEU A 63 69.16 -118.54 28.85
CA LEU A 63 69.99 -117.89 27.84
C LEU A 63 69.19 -116.76 27.17
N ALA A 64 69.87 -115.66 26.81
CA ALA A 64 69.23 -114.56 26.08
C ALA A 64 68.57 -115.08 24.79
N GLY A 65 67.32 -114.68 24.55
CA GLY A 65 66.48 -115.17 23.47
C GLY A 65 65.68 -116.44 23.80
N GLN A 66 65.86 -117.03 24.99
CA GLN A 66 65.03 -118.15 25.45
C GLN A 66 63.58 -117.69 25.64
N ILE A 67 62.68 -118.59 25.28
CA ILE A 67 61.24 -118.39 25.39
C ILE A 67 60.69 -119.22 26.55
N TRP A 68 59.75 -118.62 27.26
CA TRP A 68 59.07 -119.21 28.41
C TRP A 68 57.57 -119.01 28.27
N TRP A 69 56.83 -120.10 28.29
CA TRP A 69 55.39 -120.05 28.51
C TRP A 69 55.09 -119.96 30.01
N ASP A 70 54.76 -118.75 30.47
CA ASP A 70 54.37 -118.52 31.86
C ASP A 70 52.94 -119.02 32.07
N THR A 71 52.81 -120.19 32.71
CA THR A 71 51.50 -120.81 32.94
C THR A 71 50.64 -120.05 33.95
N SER A 72 51.23 -119.17 34.77
CA SER A 72 50.48 -118.31 35.70
C SER A 72 49.84 -117.12 34.99
N ALA A 73 50.54 -116.53 34.02
CA ALA A 73 50.09 -115.37 33.26
C ALA A 73 49.37 -115.74 31.94
N SER A 74 49.45 -117.00 31.49
CA SER A 74 48.99 -117.43 30.16
C SER A 74 49.54 -116.54 29.04
N ARG A 75 50.84 -116.28 29.11
CA ARG A 75 51.56 -115.40 28.18
C ARG A 75 52.91 -116.01 27.80
N LEU A 76 53.26 -115.87 26.53
CA LEU A 76 54.60 -116.13 26.05
C LEU A 76 55.50 -114.97 26.46
N LYS A 77 56.60 -115.29 27.14
CA LYS A 77 57.64 -114.34 27.53
C LYS A 77 58.96 -114.68 26.83
N VAL A 78 59.77 -113.66 26.60
CA VAL A 78 61.12 -113.79 26.01
C VAL A 78 62.13 -113.21 26.97
N TYR A 79 63.23 -113.92 27.23
CA TYR A 79 64.31 -113.46 28.07
C TYR A 79 65.26 -112.57 27.27
N THR A 80 65.44 -111.33 27.73
CA THR A 80 66.25 -110.30 27.05
C THR A 80 67.75 -110.41 27.34
N GLY A 81 68.13 -111.26 28.29
CA GLY A 81 69.49 -111.34 28.84
C GLY A 81 69.61 -110.73 30.24
N THR A 82 68.62 -109.94 30.67
CA THR A 82 68.47 -109.47 32.05
C THR A 82 67.11 -109.84 32.62
N ASP A 83 66.03 -109.60 31.86
CA ASP A 83 64.65 -109.75 32.32
C ASP A 83 63.74 -110.46 31.31
N TRP A 84 62.60 -110.97 31.80
CA TRP A 84 61.52 -111.55 30.99
C TRP A 84 60.50 -110.49 30.58
N THR A 85 60.21 -110.33 29.28
CA THR A 85 59.18 -109.40 28.74
C THR A 85 58.07 -110.11 27.97
N THR A 86 56.89 -109.47 27.83
CA THR A 86 55.68 -110.03 27.18
C THR A 86 55.69 -109.75 25.68
N GLY A 87 55.33 -110.75 24.85
CA GLY A 87 55.19 -110.55 23.39
C GLY A 87 53.78 -110.09 22.95
N GLY A 88 53.62 -108.83 22.54
CA GLY A 88 52.64 -108.36 21.52
C GLY A 88 51.21 -107.93 21.93
N GLY A 89 51.02 -106.80 22.63
CA GLY A 89 49.69 -106.15 22.83
C GLY A 89 49.79 -104.65 23.19
N PRO A 90 48.70 -103.85 23.09
CA PRO A 90 48.74 -102.41 23.39
C PRO A 90 49.04 -102.15 24.87
N ILE A 91 49.81 -101.11 25.13
CA ILE A 91 50.19 -100.70 26.48
C ILE A 91 49.07 -99.82 27.04
N VAL A 92 48.58 -100.10 28.25
CA VAL A 92 47.46 -99.36 28.86
C VAL A 92 47.90 -98.79 30.21
N GLN A 93 48.03 -97.47 30.29
CA GLN A 93 48.41 -96.76 31.52
C GLN A 93 48.22 -95.24 31.36
N PRO A 94 48.13 -94.47 32.46
CA PRO A 94 47.86 -93.03 32.40
C PRO A 94 49.08 -92.22 31.93
N THR A 95 50.29 -92.77 32.05
CA THR A 95 51.56 -92.14 31.66
C THR A 95 52.17 -92.82 30.46
N GLU A 96 52.89 -92.06 29.64
CA GLU A 96 53.55 -92.58 28.44
C GLU A 96 54.52 -93.74 28.79
N PRO A 97 54.39 -94.92 28.14
CA PRO A 97 55.35 -96.01 28.26
C PRO A 97 56.66 -95.74 27.52
N GLY A 98 57.71 -96.50 27.83
CA GLY A 98 58.80 -96.69 26.87
C GLY A 98 58.27 -97.48 25.67
N MET A 99 58.20 -96.86 24.50
CA MET A 99 57.59 -97.43 23.29
C MET A 99 58.64 -97.68 22.20
N VAL A 100 58.39 -98.69 21.36
CA VAL A 100 59.13 -98.94 20.11
C VAL A 100 58.19 -98.82 18.90
N ALA A 101 58.77 -98.62 17.71
CA ALA A 101 57.99 -98.43 16.49
C ALA A 101 56.93 -99.55 16.30
N GLY A 102 55.67 -99.16 16.12
CA GLY A 102 54.54 -100.05 16.00
C GLY A 102 53.75 -100.27 17.30
N ASP A 103 54.22 -99.74 18.43
CA ASP A 103 53.48 -99.81 19.69
C ASP A 103 52.22 -98.93 19.65
N MET A 104 51.18 -99.44 20.28
CA MET A 104 49.93 -98.73 20.54
C MET A 104 49.81 -98.47 22.03
N TRP A 105 49.50 -97.23 22.41
CA TRP A 105 49.30 -96.82 23.79
C TRP A 105 47.90 -96.27 24.01
N ILE A 106 47.19 -96.82 25.00
CA ILE A 106 45.92 -96.29 25.48
C ILE A 106 46.19 -95.52 26.77
N ASN A 107 46.07 -94.19 26.69
CA ASN A 107 46.00 -93.35 27.88
C ASN A 107 44.59 -93.43 28.46
N ASN A 108 44.45 -94.17 29.56
CA ASN A 108 43.17 -94.42 30.22
C ASN A 108 42.71 -93.28 31.16
N ASP A 109 43.54 -92.26 31.40
CA ASP A 109 43.13 -91.05 32.12
C ASP A 109 42.59 -90.00 31.14
N ALA A 110 43.29 -89.82 30.01
CA ALA A 110 42.87 -88.90 28.95
C ALA A 110 41.78 -89.48 28.01
N ASN A 111 41.54 -90.79 28.06
CA ASN A 111 40.73 -91.56 27.11
C ASN A 111 41.18 -91.38 25.66
N GLN A 112 42.48 -91.52 25.41
CA GLN A 112 43.08 -91.29 24.08
C GLN A 112 43.96 -92.48 23.65
N LEU A 113 43.83 -92.85 22.38
CA LEU A 113 44.67 -93.85 21.73
C LEU A 113 45.77 -93.17 20.93
N TYR A 114 47.00 -93.64 21.12
CA TYR A 114 48.18 -93.20 20.41
C TYR A 114 48.85 -94.37 19.70
N PHE A 115 49.57 -94.08 18.62
CA PHE A 115 50.50 -95.00 17.99
C PHE A 115 51.87 -94.34 17.87
N PHE A 116 52.92 -95.14 18.02
CA PHE A 116 54.30 -94.66 17.92
C PHE A 116 54.94 -95.18 16.63
N ASP A 117 55.42 -94.26 15.79
CA ASP A 117 56.02 -94.61 14.49
C ASP A 117 57.53 -94.89 14.54
N GLY A 118 58.12 -94.76 15.74
CA GLY A 118 59.56 -94.90 15.97
C GLY A 118 60.27 -93.56 16.22
N THR A 119 59.60 -92.44 15.93
CA THR A 119 60.08 -91.08 16.16
C THR A 119 59.10 -90.23 16.94
N ASP A 120 57.82 -90.24 16.52
CA ASP A 120 56.77 -89.39 17.06
C ASP A 120 55.61 -90.23 17.60
N LEU A 121 55.02 -89.75 18.70
CA LEU A 121 53.79 -90.30 19.26
C LEU A 121 52.61 -89.50 18.71
N GLU A 122 51.80 -90.14 17.86
CA GLU A 122 50.68 -89.50 17.18
C GLU A 122 49.33 -89.91 17.79
N LEU A 123 48.43 -88.95 17.95
CA LEU A 123 47.08 -89.18 18.47
C LEU A 123 46.18 -89.79 17.39
N ALA A 124 45.72 -91.03 17.60
CA ALA A 124 44.69 -91.65 16.76
C ALA A 124 43.29 -91.12 17.08
N GLY A 125 43.03 -90.80 18.36
CA GLY A 125 41.82 -90.11 18.78
C GLY A 125 41.27 -90.59 20.13
N PRO A 126 40.20 -89.93 20.63
CA PRO A 126 39.59 -88.68 20.13
C PRO A 126 40.53 -87.46 20.17
N ILE A 127 40.29 -86.46 19.32
CA ILE A 127 41.06 -85.20 19.22
C ILE A 127 40.94 -84.27 20.44
N TYR A 128 40.17 -84.69 21.43
CA TYR A 128 39.97 -84.03 22.71
C TYR A 128 40.20 -85.06 23.81
N ASN A 129 40.74 -84.64 24.95
CA ASN A 129 40.86 -85.50 26.11
C ASN A 129 39.58 -85.50 26.97
N ALA A 130 39.52 -86.40 27.94
CA ALA A 130 38.37 -86.55 28.85
C ALA A 130 37.98 -85.24 29.58
N PHE A 131 38.95 -84.39 29.95
CA PHE A 131 38.70 -83.13 30.65
C PHE A 131 38.16 -82.02 29.74
N GLN A 132 38.64 -81.95 28.51
CA GLN A 132 38.20 -80.95 27.52
C GLN A 132 36.75 -81.17 27.10
N GLY A 133 36.23 -82.40 27.21
CA GLY A 133 34.92 -82.76 26.70
C GLY A 133 34.86 -82.70 25.17
N LYS A 134 33.75 -83.17 24.59
CA LYS A 134 33.59 -83.23 23.13
C LYS A 134 33.74 -81.84 22.51
N SER A 135 34.75 -81.69 21.68
CA SER A 135 35.10 -80.43 21.03
C SER A 135 35.52 -80.66 19.58
N GLY A 136 35.15 -79.74 18.69
CA GLY A 136 35.46 -79.80 17.26
C GLY A 136 34.30 -80.27 16.38
N PRO A 137 34.59 -80.54 15.10
CA PRO A 137 33.57 -80.88 14.12
C PRO A 137 33.07 -82.32 14.29
N GLU A 138 31.77 -82.48 14.20
CA GLU A 138 31.10 -83.77 14.12
C GLU A 138 30.23 -83.82 12.86
N VAL A 139 30.54 -84.75 11.97
CA VAL A 139 29.73 -84.98 10.76
C VAL A 139 28.57 -85.89 11.13
N VAL A 140 27.34 -85.40 10.91
CA VAL A 140 26.13 -86.19 11.12
C VAL A 140 25.20 -86.08 9.92
N THR A 141 24.39 -87.12 9.73
CA THR A 141 23.31 -87.13 8.75
C THR A 141 21.99 -86.92 9.46
N VAL A 142 21.23 -85.94 9.00
CA VAL A 142 19.94 -85.52 9.57
C VAL A 142 18.88 -85.54 8.46
N LEU A 143 17.61 -85.76 8.79
CA LEU A 143 16.53 -85.77 7.81
C LEU A 143 15.90 -84.38 7.70
N ASP A 144 15.59 -83.94 6.48
CA ASP A 144 14.72 -82.77 6.29
C ASP A 144 13.23 -83.15 6.38
N ASN A 145 12.35 -82.16 6.38
CA ASN A 145 10.89 -82.37 6.45
C ASN A 145 10.27 -83.17 5.29
N THR A 146 11.04 -83.44 4.23
CA THR A 146 10.64 -84.32 3.11
C THR A 146 11.17 -85.75 3.27
N GLY A 147 11.92 -86.03 4.33
CA GLY A 147 12.56 -87.33 4.57
C GLY A 147 13.87 -87.52 3.80
N THR A 148 14.47 -86.45 3.26
CA THR A 148 15.75 -86.53 2.55
C THR A 148 16.91 -86.37 3.52
N SER A 149 17.91 -87.25 3.43
CA SER A 149 19.16 -87.16 4.19
C SER A 149 19.97 -85.92 3.81
N ARG A 150 20.32 -85.12 4.81
CA ARG A 150 21.19 -83.94 4.74
C ARG A 150 22.41 -84.17 5.61
N THR A 151 23.60 -83.99 5.04
CA THR A 151 24.84 -84.00 5.82
C THR A 151 25.08 -82.60 6.36
N ILE A 152 25.28 -82.51 7.67
CA ILE A 152 25.69 -81.29 8.35
C ILE A 152 26.98 -81.53 9.14
N VAL A 153 27.69 -80.45 9.43
CA VAL A 153 28.83 -80.48 10.35
C VAL A 153 28.46 -79.71 11.59
N LYS A 154 28.25 -80.41 12.70
CA LYS A 154 28.04 -79.81 14.01
C LYS A 154 29.37 -79.36 14.58
N TYR A 155 29.38 -78.23 15.27
CA TYR A 155 30.53 -77.77 16.04
C TYR A 155 30.23 -77.83 17.52
N TRP A 156 31.12 -78.48 18.25
CA TRP A 156 31.06 -78.60 19.69
C TRP A 156 32.22 -77.86 20.34
N VAL A 157 31.96 -77.26 21.51
CA VAL A 157 32.97 -76.67 22.38
C VAL A 157 32.66 -77.09 23.80
N GLY A 158 33.54 -77.87 24.44
CA GLY A 158 33.37 -78.27 25.84
C GLY A 158 32.11 -79.11 26.12
N GLY A 159 31.62 -79.88 25.14
CA GLY A 159 30.35 -80.60 25.23
C GLY A 159 29.09 -79.78 24.89
N THR A 160 29.23 -78.49 24.56
CA THR A 160 28.12 -77.63 24.12
C THR A 160 28.08 -77.49 22.60
N PHE A 161 26.90 -77.65 22.01
CA PHE A 161 26.67 -77.43 20.58
C PHE A 161 26.51 -75.94 20.29
N VAL A 162 27.43 -75.36 19.50
CA VAL A 162 27.47 -73.90 19.28
C VAL A 162 26.94 -73.46 17.91
N GLY A 163 26.91 -74.38 16.95
CA GLY A 163 26.45 -74.08 15.59
C GLY A 163 26.74 -75.19 14.61
N LEU A 164 26.17 -75.07 13.42
CA LEU A 164 26.31 -76.06 12.36
C LEU A 164 26.57 -75.42 11.00
N TRP A 165 27.34 -76.10 10.17
CA TRP A 165 27.49 -75.77 8.75
C TRP A 165 26.57 -76.62 7.89
N SER A 166 25.95 -75.97 6.91
CA SER A 166 25.19 -76.64 5.86
C SER A 166 25.52 -76.09 4.46
N LYS A 167 25.55 -77.00 3.48
CA LYS A 167 25.75 -76.67 2.06
C LYS A 167 24.48 -76.12 1.39
N VAL A 168 23.31 -76.41 1.94
CA VAL A 168 21.99 -76.06 1.40
C VAL A 168 21.07 -75.58 2.51
N ALA A 169 20.07 -74.78 2.17
CA ALA A 169 19.01 -74.47 3.11
C ALA A 169 17.99 -75.62 3.18
N PHE A 170 17.51 -75.96 4.37
CA PHE A 170 16.46 -76.97 4.58
C PHE A 170 15.78 -76.80 5.95
N THR A 171 14.56 -77.32 6.08
CA THR A 171 13.84 -77.42 7.35
C THR A 171 14.06 -78.82 7.95
N PRO A 172 14.59 -78.95 9.18
CA PRO A 172 14.72 -80.25 9.85
C PRO A 172 13.37 -80.97 9.98
N GLN A 173 13.34 -82.30 9.89
CA GLN A 173 12.09 -83.07 9.93
C GLN A 173 11.29 -82.87 11.21
N ASN A 174 11.99 -82.76 12.34
CA ASN A 174 11.48 -82.36 13.64
C ASN A 174 12.63 -81.74 14.47
N VAL A 175 12.30 -81.10 15.59
CA VAL A 175 13.31 -80.53 16.52
C VAL A 175 14.31 -81.57 17.03
N ASP A 176 13.90 -82.85 17.09
CA ASP A 176 14.75 -83.95 17.54
C ASP A 176 15.75 -84.43 16.48
N THR A 177 15.60 -84.01 15.22
CA THR A 177 16.54 -84.35 14.14
C THR A 177 17.89 -83.67 14.36
N ILE A 178 17.88 -82.47 14.96
CA ILE A 178 19.09 -81.74 15.36
C ILE A 178 18.92 -81.27 16.82
N PRO A 179 19.21 -82.14 17.81
CA PRO A 179 19.06 -81.77 19.22
C PRO A 179 19.85 -80.51 19.55
N GLY A 180 19.18 -79.53 20.18
CA GLY A 180 19.77 -78.25 20.57
C GLY A 180 19.72 -77.14 19.52
N PHE A 181 19.12 -77.35 18.34
CA PHE A 181 18.91 -76.31 17.33
C PHE A 181 17.42 -76.15 17.00
N THR A 182 16.96 -74.90 16.93
CA THR A 182 15.56 -74.58 16.60
C THR A 182 15.52 -73.69 15.36
N GLY A 183 14.64 -74.02 14.41
CA GLY A 183 14.41 -73.23 13.20
C GLY A 183 14.93 -73.88 11.92
N ASP A 184 14.86 -73.12 10.83
CA ASP A 184 15.35 -73.55 9.53
C ASP A 184 16.88 -73.43 9.46
N VAL A 185 17.52 -74.39 8.79
CA VAL A 185 18.94 -74.33 8.48
C VAL A 185 19.13 -73.56 7.18
N VAL A 186 19.92 -72.50 7.18
CA VAL A 186 20.36 -71.79 5.98
C VAL A 186 21.67 -72.35 5.45
N LYS A 187 21.94 -72.09 4.16
CA LYS A 187 23.26 -72.37 3.57
C LYS A 187 24.31 -71.47 4.22
N GLY A 188 25.34 -72.07 4.81
CA GLY A 188 26.37 -71.37 5.58
C GLY A 188 26.42 -71.86 7.03
N PHE A 189 26.89 -71.00 7.93
CA PHE A 189 26.94 -71.29 9.36
C PHE A 189 25.65 -70.82 10.03
N ASN A 190 25.08 -71.69 10.86
CA ASN A 190 23.88 -71.44 11.63
C ASN A 190 24.27 -71.50 13.10
N VAL A 191 24.10 -70.39 13.80
CA VAL A 191 24.37 -70.29 15.23
C VAL A 191 23.24 -70.95 16.00
N VAL A 192 23.56 -71.57 17.13
CA VAL A 192 22.55 -72.12 18.06
C VAL A 192 21.99 -71.01 18.96
N ASP A 193 22.84 -70.06 19.35
CA ASP A 193 22.50 -68.94 20.23
C ASP A 193 22.65 -67.61 19.48
N ALA A 194 21.73 -66.67 19.72
CA ALA A 194 21.74 -65.33 19.14
C ALA A 194 22.93 -64.50 19.63
N ASP A 195 23.48 -64.82 20.80
CA ASP A 195 24.64 -64.13 21.39
C ASP A 195 25.99 -64.62 20.81
N PHE A 196 25.97 -65.52 19.82
CA PHE A 196 27.20 -66.00 19.16
C PHE A 196 27.81 -64.90 18.27
N VAL A 197 28.97 -64.37 18.68
CA VAL A 197 29.66 -63.27 17.98
C VAL A 197 30.75 -63.80 17.04
N PHE A 198 30.66 -63.42 15.76
CA PHE A 198 31.79 -63.48 14.83
C PHE A 198 32.62 -62.19 14.90
N ALA A 199 33.69 -62.18 15.70
CA ALA A 199 34.58 -61.03 15.82
C ALA A 199 35.53 -60.91 14.60
N GLY A 200 35.12 -60.18 13.56
CA GLY A 200 35.91 -59.95 12.34
C GLY A 200 35.36 -58.85 11.43
N THR A 201 36.07 -58.53 10.34
CA THR A 201 35.60 -57.56 9.33
C THR A 201 34.83 -58.29 8.22
N ALA A 202 33.57 -57.91 7.99
CA ALA A 202 32.79 -58.39 6.85
C ALA A 202 32.93 -57.43 5.66
N ALA A 203 33.60 -57.85 4.58
CA ALA A 203 33.78 -57.02 3.38
C ALA A 203 32.48 -56.79 2.60
N ARG A 204 31.52 -57.72 2.70
CA ARG A 204 30.19 -57.64 2.07
C ARG A 204 29.17 -58.30 2.99
N THR A 205 28.06 -57.60 3.25
CA THR A 205 26.89 -58.13 3.93
C THR A 205 25.63 -57.74 3.16
N SER A 206 24.57 -58.54 3.22
CA SER A 206 23.27 -58.22 2.64
C SER A 206 22.46 -57.24 3.52
N ALA A 207 22.74 -57.20 4.82
CA ALA A 207 22.11 -56.29 5.77
C ALA A 207 22.99 -56.03 7.00
N LEU A 208 22.77 -54.90 7.65
CA LEU A 208 23.30 -54.57 8.98
C LEU A 208 22.16 -54.69 9.99
N VAL A 209 22.42 -55.25 11.16
CA VAL A 209 21.39 -55.34 12.22
C VAL A 209 21.61 -54.18 13.19
N ASP A 210 20.57 -53.39 13.45
CA ASP A 210 20.64 -52.31 14.44
C ASP A 210 20.57 -52.86 15.88
N SER A 211 20.76 -51.99 16.87
CA SER A 211 20.79 -52.37 18.30
C SER A 211 19.48 -52.96 18.83
N ASN A 212 18.39 -52.91 18.03
CA ASN A 212 17.10 -53.49 18.36
C ASN A 212 16.84 -54.77 17.57
N ASN A 213 17.88 -55.38 17.00
CA ASN A 213 17.82 -56.58 16.16
C ASN A 213 17.02 -56.41 14.85
N VAL A 214 16.91 -55.19 14.31
CA VAL A 214 16.25 -54.96 13.01
C VAL A 214 17.28 -54.90 11.87
N ALA A 215 17.11 -55.77 10.88
CA ALA A 215 17.95 -55.79 9.69
C ALA A 215 17.68 -54.57 8.77
N ARG A 216 18.77 -53.90 8.38
CA ARG A 216 18.81 -52.76 7.46
C ARG A 216 19.56 -53.12 6.18
N THR A 217 18.90 -53.04 5.03
CA THR A 217 19.55 -53.29 3.73
C THR A 217 20.14 -52.01 3.14
N ALA A 218 20.91 -52.12 2.06
CA ALA A 218 21.46 -50.96 1.35
C ALA A 218 20.39 -49.95 0.92
N ALA A 219 19.16 -50.39 0.64
CA ALA A 219 18.04 -49.53 0.23
C ALA A 219 17.51 -48.60 1.35
N GLN A 220 18.06 -48.68 2.56
CA GLN A 220 17.67 -47.85 3.70
C GLN A 220 18.73 -46.79 4.04
N PHE A 221 19.75 -46.63 3.20
CA PHE A 221 20.78 -45.60 3.29
C PHE A 221 20.74 -44.72 2.05
N LEU A 222 21.17 -43.47 2.17
CA LEU A 222 21.41 -42.60 1.01
C LEU A 222 22.85 -42.82 0.52
N ALA A 223 23.01 -43.11 -0.77
CA ALA A 223 24.31 -43.20 -1.43
C ALA A 223 25.04 -41.84 -1.43
N SER A 224 26.36 -41.88 -1.31
CA SER A 224 27.21 -40.68 -1.29
C SER A 224 27.65 -40.20 -2.68
N ASP A 225 27.53 -41.05 -3.70
CA ASP A 225 28.16 -40.89 -5.01
C ASP A 225 27.23 -41.19 -6.20
N SER A 226 25.94 -41.42 -5.93
CA SER A 226 24.91 -41.62 -6.96
C SER A 226 23.59 -40.98 -6.54
N ASP A 227 22.70 -40.76 -7.52
CA ASP A 227 21.34 -40.30 -7.26
C ASP A 227 20.61 -41.31 -6.35
N ASP A 228 19.98 -40.80 -5.29
CA ASP A 228 19.25 -41.61 -4.32
C ASP A 228 18.04 -40.84 -3.76
N ALA A 229 17.11 -41.55 -3.12
CA ALA A 229 15.91 -41.01 -2.55
C ALA A 229 15.48 -41.73 -1.27
N THR A 230 14.96 -40.97 -0.31
CA THR A 230 14.27 -41.51 0.87
C THR A 230 12.77 -41.25 0.76
N SER A 231 11.95 -42.25 1.12
CA SER A 231 10.49 -42.11 1.23
C SER A 231 10.05 -41.63 2.62
N GLY A 232 10.94 -41.70 3.61
CA GLY A 232 10.71 -41.22 4.97
C GLY A 232 11.17 -39.78 5.19
N ALA A 233 10.86 -39.22 6.35
CA ALA A 233 11.34 -37.89 6.71
C ALA A 233 12.83 -37.91 7.05
N LEU A 234 13.61 -36.99 6.47
CA LEU A 234 14.98 -36.71 6.88
C LEU A 234 14.97 -35.73 8.07
N THR A 235 15.44 -36.16 9.23
CA THR A 235 15.58 -35.28 10.42
C THR A 235 17.06 -34.99 10.68
N VAL A 236 17.46 -33.72 10.62
CA VAL A 236 18.82 -33.27 10.98
C VAL A 236 18.81 -32.72 12.41
N ARG A 237 19.46 -33.42 13.35
CA ARG A 237 19.47 -33.07 14.79
C ARG A 237 20.78 -32.38 15.21
N ASN A 238 21.09 -31.27 14.56
CA ASN A 238 22.20 -30.40 14.94
C ASN A 238 21.93 -28.96 14.46
N ASN A 239 22.69 -27.99 14.97
CA ASN A 239 22.54 -26.59 14.59
C ASN A 239 23.15 -26.24 13.22
N LEU A 240 24.11 -27.02 12.72
CA LEU A 240 24.75 -26.79 11.41
C LEU A 240 23.79 -27.05 10.24
N GLY A 241 22.80 -27.91 10.44
CA GLY A 241 21.69 -28.11 9.52
C GLY A 241 22.05 -28.85 8.23
N LEU A 242 21.45 -28.44 7.12
CA LEU A 242 21.60 -29.06 5.79
C LEU A 242 22.31 -28.11 4.83
N THR A 243 23.38 -28.58 4.21
CA THR A 243 24.12 -27.86 3.16
C THR A 243 23.82 -28.46 1.79
N ILE A 244 23.55 -27.60 0.80
CA ILE A 244 23.17 -27.97 -0.57
C ILE A 244 24.06 -27.20 -1.56
N GLY A 245 24.69 -27.94 -2.48
CA GLY A 245 25.52 -27.37 -3.55
C GLY A 245 26.99 -27.78 -3.43
N LEU A 246 27.71 -27.78 -4.56
CA LEU A 246 29.10 -28.24 -4.64
C LEU A 246 30.09 -27.32 -3.91
N THR A 247 29.72 -26.06 -3.70
CA THR A 247 30.52 -25.07 -2.98
C THR A 247 29.82 -24.63 -1.69
N ASP A 248 29.01 -25.52 -1.11
CA ASP A 248 28.17 -25.22 0.04
C ASP A 248 27.26 -24.01 -0.21
N ASN A 249 26.60 -23.95 -1.39
CA ASN A 249 25.90 -22.77 -1.88
C ASN A 249 24.75 -22.29 -0.98
N ASN A 250 23.90 -23.21 -0.54
CA ASN A 250 22.76 -22.91 0.32
C ASN A 250 22.83 -23.73 1.61
N VAL A 251 22.66 -23.07 2.75
CA VAL A 251 22.67 -23.72 4.07
C VAL A 251 21.37 -23.41 4.81
N VAL A 252 20.67 -24.46 5.24
CA VAL A 252 19.51 -24.35 6.13
C VAL A 252 19.94 -24.75 7.53
N LYS A 253 20.14 -23.77 8.42
CA LYS A 253 20.75 -23.97 9.75
C LYS A 253 19.97 -23.28 10.86
N VAL A 254 20.33 -23.60 12.11
CA VAL A 254 19.77 -22.96 13.31
C VAL A 254 20.84 -22.12 14.00
N THR A 255 20.62 -20.82 14.07
CA THR A 255 21.47 -19.84 14.75
C THR A 255 20.78 -19.34 16.03
N VAL A 256 21.42 -18.41 16.75
CA VAL A 256 20.79 -17.74 17.90
C VAL A 256 19.54 -16.94 17.49
N ASP A 257 19.49 -16.48 16.24
CA ASP A 257 18.38 -15.67 15.70
C ASP A 257 17.23 -16.52 15.12
N GLY A 258 17.39 -17.85 15.07
CA GLY A 258 16.38 -18.80 14.59
C GLY A 258 16.85 -19.65 13.40
N VAL A 259 15.89 -20.10 12.57
CA VAL A 259 16.17 -20.88 11.36
C VAL A 259 16.55 -19.93 10.22
N VAL A 260 17.73 -20.12 9.65
CA VAL A 260 18.26 -19.30 8.56
C VAL A 260 18.36 -20.13 7.29
N ASN A 261 17.82 -19.60 6.20
CA ASN A 261 18.14 -20.06 4.85
C ASN A 261 19.19 -19.10 4.29
N GLU A 262 20.42 -19.57 4.18
CA GLU A 262 21.58 -18.74 3.89
C GLU A 262 22.16 -19.06 2.52
N ASN A 263 22.22 -18.05 1.67
CA ASN A 263 23.13 -18.07 0.54
C ASN A 263 24.56 -17.83 1.04
N ASN A 264 25.35 -18.89 1.11
CA ASN A 264 26.68 -18.89 1.70
C ASN A 264 27.78 -18.47 0.69
N VAL A 265 27.40 -18.21 -0.58
CA VAL A 265 28.33 -17.72 -1.62
C VAL A 265 28.00 -16.28 -2.00
N SER A 266 28.99 -15.39 -1.84
CA SER A 266 28.85 -13.96 -2.16
C SER A 266 28.46 -13.71 -3.62
N ASN A 267 27.65 -12.68 -3.86
CA ASN A 267 27.21 -12.21 -5.19
C ASN A 267 26.42 -13.23 -6.03
N GLN A 268 25.98 -14.34 -5.45
CA GLN A 268 25.00 -15.21 -6.10
C GLN A 268 23.59 -14.73 -5.77
N ASN A 269 22.69 -14.72 -6.74
CA ASN A 269 21.30 -14.33 -6.50
C ASN A 269 20.56 -15.47 -5.78
N TYR A 270 19.63 -15.11 -4.91
CA TYR A 270 18.73 -16.05 -4.25
C TYR A 270 17.34 -15.94 -4.87
N THR A 271 16.86 -17.00 -5.53
CA THR A 271 15.66 -16.92 -6.38
C THR A 271 14.61 -17.93 -5.96
N PHE A 272 13.39 -17.44 -5.73
CA PHE A 272 12.20 -18.25 -5.58
C PHE A 272 11.55 -18.43 -6.96
N ARG A 273 11.76 -19.61 -7.54
CA ARG A 273 11.30 -19.98 -8.88
C ARG A 273 10.15 -20.97 -8.81
N MET A 274 9.11 -20.72 -9.60
CA MET A 274 7.98 -21.63 -9.76
C MET A 274 7.88 -22.14 -11.20
N THR A 275 7.26 -23.32 -11.36
CA THR A 275 6.88 -23.82 -12.68
C THR A 275 5.41 -23.48 -12.92
N THR A 276 5.14 -22.72 -13.95
CA THR A 276 3.79 -22.36 -14.42
C THR A 276 3.45 -23.14 -15.68
N SER A 277 2.21 -23.03 -16.16
CA SER A 277 1.81 -23.60 -17.46
C SER A 277 2.58 -23.04 -18.66
N THR A 278 3.23 -21.88 -18.51
CA THR A 278 4.05 -21.23 -19.54
C THR A 278 5.55 -21.47 -19.36
N GLY A 279 5.96 -22.21 -18.31
CA GLY A 279 7.35 -22.54 -18.01
C GLY A 279 7.82 -22.05 -16.64
N LYS A 280 9.14 -22.07 -16.44
CA LYS A 280 9.76 -21.61 -15.19
C LYS A 280 9.72 -20.08 -15.12
N GLN A 281 9.25 -19.54 -14.00
CA GLN A 281 9.17 -18.11 -13.74
C GLN A 281 9.73 -17.79 -12.36
N ASP A 282 10.51 -16.71 -12.29
CA ASP A 282 11.05 -16.18 -11.04
C ASP A 282 9.98 -15.30 -10.40
N ALA A 283 9.46 -15.75 -9.26
CA ALA A 283 8.44 -15.02 -8.51
C ALA A 283 9.09 -13.96 -7.63
N MET A 284 10.24 -14.29 -7.03
CA MET A 284 11.05 -13.36 -6.25
C MET A 284 12.53 -13.62 -6.52
N THR A 285 13.29 -12.54 -6.68
CA THR A 285 14.74 -12.57 -6.84
C THR A 285 15.36 -11.63 -5.83
N ILE A 286 16.27 -12.15 -5.01
CA ILE A 286 17.15 -11.37 -4.15
C ILE A 286 18.47 -11.22 -4.91
N ASP A 287 18.74 -10.01 -5.37
CA ASP A 287 20.01 -9.62 -5.97
C ASP A 287 21.00 -9.30 -4.86
N SER A 288 21.83 -10.31 -4.53
CA SER A 288 22.84 -10.20 -3.47
C SER A 288 23.97 -9.25 -3.83
N GLY A 289 24.19 -8.94 -5.11
CA GLY A 289 25.23 -8.01 -5.54
C GLY A 289 24.88 -6.55 -5.25
N ASN A 290 23.60 -6.21 -5.33
CA ASN A 290 23.09 -4.85 -5.15
C ASN A 290 22.22 -4.65 -3.89
N ASN A 291 21.98 -5.72 -3.11
CA ASN A 291 21.08 -5.73 -1.94
C ASN A 291 19.63 -5.33 -2.28
N ARG A 292 19.06 -5.94 -3.33
CA ARG A 292 17.71 -5.60 -3.83
C ARG A 292 16.81 -6.83 -3.91
N ILE A 293 15.51 -6.61 -3.73
CA ILE A 293 14.47 -7.63 -3.86
C ILE A 293 13.56 -7.25 -5.03
N GLY A 294 13.52 -8.10 -6.05
CA GLY A 294 12.57 -8.02 -7.14
C GLY A 294 11.42 -9.00 -6.95
N ILE A 295 10.17 -8.54 -7.09
CA ILE A 295 8.98 -9.41 -7.16
C ILE A 295 8.46 -9.37 -8.60
N TYR A 296 8.49 -10.53 -9.27
CA TYR A 296 8.30 -10.64 -10.72
C TYR A 296 9.22 -9.71 -11.55
N ASN A 297 10.38 -9.35 -10.99
CA ASN A 297 11.44 -8.59 -11.62
C ASN A 297 12.78 -9.26 -11.28
N THR A 298 13.55 -9.67 -12.30
CA THR A 298 14.83 -10.36 -12.12
C THR A 298 16.03 -9.41 -12.06
N THR A 299 15.83 -8.14 -12.40
CA THR A 299 16.85 -7.08 -12.40
C THR A 299 16.28 -5.84 -11.69
N PRO A 300 16.04 -5.91 -10.38
CA PRO A 300 15.45 -4.81 -9.62
C PRO A 300 16.34 -3.55 -9.67
N SER A 301 15.70 -2.42 -9.92
CA SER A 301 16.33 -1.09 -9.93
C SER A 301 16.32 -0.42 -8.56
N GLU A 302 15.34 -0.76 -7.73
CA GLU A 302 15.15 -0.27 -6.37
C GLU A 302 15.34 -1.36 -5.31
N THR A 303 15.46 -0.99 -4.04
CA THR A 303 15.60 -1.96 -2.92
C THR A 303 14.45 -2.96 -2.88
N LEU A 304 13.22 -2.49 -3.11
CA LEU A 304 12.06 -3.33 -3.39
C LEU A 304 11.46 -2.88 -4.72
N ASP A 305 11.50 -3.76 -5.72
CA ASP A 305 11.03 -3.47 -7.07
C ASP A 305 9.98 -4.52 -7.47
N VAL A 306 8.73 -4.08 -7.62
CA VAL A 306 7.60 -4.95 -7.95
C VAL A 306 7.24 -4.73 -9.42
N GLY A 307 7.57 -5.70 -10.28
CA GLY A 307 7.28 -5.65 -11.72
C GLY A 307 5.80 -5.80 -12.10
N GLY A 308 4.89 -5.77 -11.12
CA GLY A 308 3.46 -5.99 -11.30
C GLY A 308 2.63 -5.13 -10.35
N ASN A 309 1.33 -5.44 -10.25
CA ASN A 309 0.40 -4.65 -9.43
C ASN A 309 0.57 -4.94 -7.94
N MET A 310 0.69 -3.90 -7.11
CA MET A 310 0.56 -4.00 -5.65
C MET A 310 -0.90 -3.77 -5.23
N ARG A 311 -1.44 -4.67 -4.41
CA ARG A 311 -2.72 -4.46 -3.70
C ARG A 311 -2.48 -4.57 -2.21
N VAL A 312 -2.76 -3.49 -1.47
CA VAL A 312 -2.73 -3.46 -0.01
C VAL A 312 -4.17 -3.56 0.49
N ALA A 313 -4.49 -4.62 1.23
CA ALA A 313 -5.85 -4.82 1.77
C ALA A 313 -6.10 -4.03 3.07
N GLY A 314 -5.02 -3.70 3.79
CA GLY A 314 -5.04 -2.84 4.98
C GLY A 314 -4.55 -1.42 4.67
N ASN A 315 -3.97 -0.78 5.67
CA ASN A 315 -3.39 0.55 5.53
C ASN A 315 -2.03 0.48 4.83
N LEU A 316 -1.76 1.45 3.96
CA LEU A 316 -0.42 1.74 3.46
C LEU A 316 0.11 2.94 4.26
N ILE A 317 1.23 2.75 4.95
CA ILE A 317 1.98 3.80 5.62
C ILE A 317 3.28 3.96 4.85
N VAL A 318 3.62 5.20 4.48
CA VAL A 318 4.84 5.54 3.75
C VAL A 318 5.59 6.56 4.59
N ASP A 319 6.66 6.11 5.25
CA ASP A 319 7.54 6.97 6.02
C ASP A 319 8.71 7.41 5.11
N GLY A 320 8.74 8.68 4.77
CA GLY A 320 9.76 9.27 3.90
C GLY A 320 9.43 10.72 3.58
N GLU A 321 10.36 11.42 2.92
CA GLU A 321 10.18 12.84 2.57
C GLU A 321 9.18 13.04 1.42
N THR A 322 9.08 12.08 0.49
CA THR A 322 8.28 12.22 -0.74
C THR A 322 7.52 10.94 -1.09
N THR A 323 6.32 11.11 -1.65
CA THR A 323 5.58 10.05 -2.37
C THR A 323 5.39 10.51 -3.82
N GLU A 324 6.05 9.83 -4.75
CA GLU A 324 5.94 10.12 -6.19
C GLU A 324 5.02 9.09 -6.87
N LEU A 325 4.04 9.56 -7.64
CA LEU A 325 3.06 8.72 -8.33
C LEU A 325 2.99 9.11 -9.81
N ASP A 326 3.57 8.30 -10.69
CA ASP A 326 3.37 8.43 -12.14
C ASP A 326 2.10 7.68 -12.56
N ILE A 327 0.96 8.37 -12.44
CA ILE A 327 -0.37 7.80 -12.68
C ILE A 327 -1.25 8.75 -13.51
N GLN A 328 -2.08 8.19 -14.38
CA GLN A 328 -3.07 8.97 -15.13
C GLN A 328 -4.26 9.43 -14.26
N LYS A 329 -4.57 8.71 -13.17
CA LYS A 329 -5.71 8.99 -12.31
C LYS A 329 -5.44 8.57 -10.87
N LEU A 330 -5.50 9.53 -9.96
CA LEU A 330 -5.62 9.29 -8.52
C LEU A 330 -7.10 9.16 -8.15
N LEU A 331 -7.50 8.03 -7.56
CA LEU A 331 -8.85 7.82 -7.03
C LEU A 331 -8.79 7.71 -5.51
N VAL A 332 -9.28 8.74 -4.82
CA VAL A 332 -9.45 8.73 -3.35
C VAL A 332 -10.93 8.56 -3.05
N ARG A 333 -11.30 7.49 -2.33
CA ARG A 333 -12.69 7.23 -1.92
C ARG A 333 -13.06 7.95 -0.62
N ASP A 334 -12.06 8.33 0.16
CA ASP A 334 -12.26 9.00 1.44
C ASP A 334 -12.94 10.36 1.26
N LYS A 335 -13.69 10.78 2.28
CA LYS A 335 -14.49 12.01 2.24
C LYS A 335 -13.64 13.28 2.32
N SER A 336 -12.42 13.19 2.86
CA SER A 336 -11.54 14.32 3.13
C SER A 336 -10.09 13.98 2.82
N ILE A 337 -9.32 14.99 2.43
CA ILE A 337 -7.86 14.96 2.29
C ILE A 337 -7.32 15.98 3.31
N GLU A 338 -6.47 15.52 4.23
CA GLU A 338 -5.74 16.40 5.14
C GLU A 338 -4.38 16.74 4.54
N LEU A 339 -4.00 18.02 4.56
CA LEU A 339 -2.74 18.53 4.02
C LEU A 339 -1.92 19.16 5.16
N ALA A 340 -0.59 19.21 5.00
CA ALA A 340 0.34 19.91 5.89
C ALA A 340 0.21 19.54 7.39
N LYS A 341 0.30 18.24 7.67
CA LYS A 341 0.40 17.70 9.04
C LYS A 341 1.88 17.55 9.42
N GLY A 342 2.22 17.77 10.69
CA GLY A 342 3.60 17.58 11.16
C GLY A 342 4.03 16.10 11.14
N ASP A 343 5.34 15.87 11.13
CA ASP A 343 5.97 14.53 11.02
C ASP A 343 5.57 13.57 12.17
N ASP A 344 5.18 14.11 13.31
CA ASP A 344 4.68 13.39 14.48
C ASP A 344 3.15 13.29 14.52
N SER A 345 2.49 13.56 13.39
CA SER A 345 1.04 13.67 13.28
C SER A 345 0.41 14.79 14.13
N THR A 346 1.17 15.80 14.57
CA THR A 346 0.61 17.00 15.19
C THR A 346 0.08 18.00 14.16
N LEU A 347 -0.69 18.98 14.64
CA LEU A 347 -1.18 20.09 13.82
C LEU A 347 -0.11 21.18 13.79
N LEU A 348 0.20 21.68 12.59
CA LEU A 348 1.06 22.84 12.39
C LEU A 348 0.27 24.14 12.60
N ASP A 349 0.96 25.24 12.91
CA ASP A 349 0.37 26.57 12.99
C ASP A 349 0.23 27.20 11.58
N ASP A 350 -0.43 28.36 11.52
CA ASP A 350 -0.65 29.12 10.28
C ASP A 350 0.64 29.47 9.53
N VAL A 351 1.79 29.51 10.22
CA VAL A 351 3.10 29.72 9.57
C VAL A 351 3.60 28.42 8.94
N GLY A 352 3.47 27.29 9.64
CA GLY A 352 3.89 25.98 9.17
C GLY A 352 3.04 25.40 8.03
N VAL A 353 1.78 25.84 7.88
CA VAL A 353 0.89 25.40 6.77
C VAL A 353 0.81 26.41 5.61
N ASP A 354 1.58 27.52 5.65
CA ASP A 354 1.59 28.47 4.54
C ASP A 354 2.02 27.78 3.24
N GLU A 355 1.36 28.12 2.13
CA GLU A 355 1.54 27.49 0.81
C GLU A 355 1.05 26.03 0.70
N ALA A 356 0.33 25.50 1.70
CA ALA A 356 -0.36 24.22 1.56
C ALA A 356 -1.50 24.30 0.52
N GLY A 357 -1.60 23.30 -0.36
CA GLY A 357 -2.68 23.25 -1.34
C GLY A 357 -2.38 22.38 -2.55
N ILE A 358 -2.91 22.82 -3.70
CA ILE A 358 -2.81 22.10 -4.98
C ILE A 358 -2.01 22.95 -5.97
N ILE A 359 -1.01 22.32 -6.57
CA ILE A 359 -0.20 22.90 -7.65
C ILE A 359 -0.34 22.02 -8.88
N VAL A 360 -0.81 22.61 -9.98
CA VAL A 360 -0.74 21.99 -11.31
C VAL A 360 0.49 22.53 -12.01
N ALA A 361 1.52 21.68 -12.12
CA ALA A 361 2.77 22.02 -12.78
C ALA A 361 2.56 22.27 -14.27
N SER A 362 3.17 23.33 -14.80
CA SER A 362 3.11 23.65 -16.23
C SER A 362 4.33 24.45 -16.68
N SER A 363 4.80 24.19 -17.90
CA SER A 363 5.89 24.95 -18.53
C SER A 363 5.53 26.43 -18.76
N ASN A 364 4.23 26.77 -18.76
CA ASN A 364 3.73 28.14 -18.91
C ASN A 364 3.38 28.77 -17.54
N GLY A 365 4.09 28.36 -16.49
CA GLY A 365 3.84 28.76 -15.10
C GLY A 365 2.78 27.90 -14.42
N ASN A 366 3.02 27.59 -13.15
CA ASN A 366 2.15 26.73 -12.35
C ASN A 366 0.77 27.35 -12.15
N LYS A 367 -0.23 26.51 -11.94
CA LYS A 367 -1.58 26.92 -11.53
C LYS A 367 -1.75 26.50 -10.08
N GLU A 368 -2.04 27.47 -9.24
CA GLU A 368 -1.97 27.33 -7.79
C GLU A 368 -3.35 27.57 -7.19
N LEU A 369 -3.75 26.70 -6.26
CA LEU A 369 -4.78 26.96 -5.28
C LEU A 369 -4.16 26.65 -3.92
N LEU A 370 -3.64 27.68 -3.27
CA LEU A 370 -2.85 27.57 -2.03
C LEU A 370 -3.48 28.42 -0.93
N TRP A 371 -3.47 27.91 0.30
CA TRP A 371 -3.80 28.73 1.45
C TRP A 371 -2.61 29.64 1.78
N ARG A 372 -2.89 30.92 2.05
CA ARG A 372 -1.89 31.95 2.35
C ARG A 372 -2.15 32.57 3.71
N ASN A 373 -1.15 32.50 4.59
CA ASN A 373 -1.22 33.04 5.94
C ASN A 373 -1.43 34.57 5.93
N GLY A 374 -0.64 35.30 5.13
CA GLY A 374 -0.68 36.77 5.09
C GLY A 374 -2.04 37.37 4.72
N THR A 375 -2.87 36.64 3.97
CA THR A 375 -4.25 37.03 3.62
C THR A 375 -5.32 36.25 4.37
N ASN A 376 -4.94 35.22 5.13
CA ASN A 376 -5.82 34.22 5.73
C ASN A 376 -6.90 33.71 4.75
N ALA A 377 -6.46 33.29 3.57
CA ALA A 377 -7.37 32.93 2.49
C ALA A 377 -6.76 31.92 1.52
N TRP A 378 -7.63 31.09 0.93
CA TRP A 378 -7.31 30.36 -0.28
C TRP A 378 -7.11 31.33 -1.43
N THR A 379 -5.92 31.30 -2.01
CA THR A 379 -5.49 32.17 -3.09
C THR A 379 -5.29 31.35 -4.34
N SER A 380 -5.92 31.78 -5.42
CA SER A 380 -5.72 31.22 -6.76
C SER A 380 -4.93 32.21 -7.60
N ASN A 381 -3.85 31.74 -8.24
CA ASN A 381 -3.08 32.59 -9.17
C ASN A 381 -3.74 32.70 -10.57
N VAL A 382 -4.84 31.97 -10.78
CA VAL A 382 -5.68 32.01 -11.97
C VAL A 382 -7.16 32.13 -11.60
N SER A 383 -7.99 32.46 -12.58
CA SER A 383 -9.43 32.60 -12.37
C SER A 383 -10.10 31.26 -12.05
N LEU A 384 -11.07 31.28 -11.13
CA LEU A 384 -11.99 30.16 -10.89
C LEU A 384 -13.21 30.31 -11.79
N ASN A 385 -13.45 29.31 -12.65
CA ASN A 385 -14.64 29.26 -13.51
C ASN A 385 -15.69 28.31 -12.91
N LEU A 386 -16.81 28.87 -12.44
CA LEU A 386 -17.92 28.09 -11.90
C LEU A 386 -18.88 27.69 -13.03
N THR A 387 -19.00 26.39 -13.31
CA THR A 387 -19.88 25.87 -14.37
C THR A 387 -21.18 25.30 -13.82
N GLY A 388 -22.22 25.23 -14.66
CA GLY A 388 -23.54 24.70 -14.29
C GLY A 388 -24.33 25.66 -13.39
N ALA A 389 -25.10 25.12 -12.44
CA ALA A 389 -25.89 25.90 -11.48
C ALA A 389 -25.07 26.34 -10.23
N SER A 390 -23.74 26.37 -10.35
CA SER A 390 -22.84 26.74 -9.26
C SER A 390 -22.81 28.25 -9.06
N SER A 391 -22.59 28.69 -7.81
CA SER A 391 -22.53 30.10 -7.44
C SER A 391 -21.45 30.35 -6.41
N LEU A 392 -20.92 31.58 -6.40
CA LEU A 392 -20.10 32.03 -5.28
C LEU A 392 -21.06 32.31 -4.12
N LYS A 393 -20.86 31.64 -2.99
CA LYS A 393 -21.71 31.79 -1.81
C LYS A 393 -20.94 32.40 -0.64
N PHE A 394 -21.66 33.13 0.20
CA PHE A 394 -21.19 33.54 1.52
C PHE A 394 -22.26 33.16 2.55
N ASN A 395 -21.87 32.35 3.55
CA ASN A 395 -22.77 31.86 4.60
C ASN A 395 -24.10 31.28 4.08
N GLY A 396 -24.03 30.49 2.99
CA GLY A 396 -25.19 29.86 2.35
C GLY A 396 -25.99 30.76 1.38
N VAL A 397 -25.68 32.05 1.29
CA VAL A 397 -26.33 33.00 0.37
C VAL A 397 -25.56 33.08 -0.94
N ASP A 398 -26.25 32.96 -2.06
CA ASP A 398 -25.68 33.11 -3.40
C ASP A 398 -25.36 34.59 -3.64
N ILE A 399 -24.09 34.91 -3.85
CA ILE A 399 -23.62 36.28 -4.08
C ILE A 399 -23.52 36.55 -5.59
N ILE A 400 -22.92 35.62 -6.34
CA ILE A 400 -22.78 35.69 -7.79
C ILE A 400 -23.29 34.38 -8.41
N THR A 401 -24.30 34.47 -9.27
CA THR A 401 -24.87 33.34 -10.02
C THR A 401 -24.73 33.63 -11.51
N GLY A 402 -23.85 32.90 -12.20
CA GLY A 402 -23.54 33.16 -13.61
C GLY A 402 -23.09 34.61 -13.82
N SER A 403 -23.95 35.44 -14.42
CA SER A 403 -23.70 36.87 -14.69
C SER A 403 -24.40 37.85 -13.74
N ALA A 404 -25.12 37.38 -12.71
CA ALA A 404 -25.92 38.21 -11.82
C ALA A 404 -25.37 38.24 -10.39
N GLY A 405 -25.30 39.44 -9.79
CA GLY A 405 -24.96 39.66 -8.38
C GLY A 405 -26.20 39.59 -7.48
N VAL A 406 -26.82 38.42 -7.37
CA VAL A 406 -28.18 38.26 -6.79
C VAL A 406 -28.28 38.45 -5.28
N GLY A 407 -27.18 38.32 -4.53
CA GLY A 407 -27.16 38.41 -3.06
C GLY A 407 -26.41 39.62 -2.50
N LEU A 408 -26.05 40.59 -3.34
CA LEU A 408 -25.32 41.78 -2.91
C LEU A 408 -26.24 42.73 -2.14
N THR A 409 -25.90 43.02 -0.88
CA THR A 409 -26.60 44.03 -0.04
C THR A 409 -25.92 45.39 -0.07
N SER A 410 -24.64 45.45 -0.42
CA SER A 410 -23.85 46.67 -0.60
C SER A 410 -22.72 46.42 -1.60
N VAL A 411 -22.43 47.40 -2.46
CA VAL A 411 -21.38 47.33 -3.50
C VAL A 411 -20.18 48.23 -3.14
N GLY A 412 -20.15 48.80 -1.93
CA GLY A 412 -19.09 49.71 -1.48
C GLY A 412 -19.01 51.01 -2.32
N ALA A 413 -17.89 51.74 -2.18
CA ALA A 413 -17.63 52.95 -2.96
C ALA A 413 -16.97 52.58 -4.30
N LEU A 414 -17.59 53.00 -5.41
CA LEU A 414 -17.06 52.79 -6.75
C LEU A 414 -16.42 54.08 -7.28
N THR A 415 -15.21 53.99 -7.83
CA THR A 415 -14.59 55.12 -8.55
C THR A 415 -15.39 55.48 -9.81
N SER A 416 -15.93 54.49 -10.50
CA SER A 416 -16.84 54.66 -11.63
C SER A 416 -17.75 53.44 -11.79
N ALA A 417 -18.94 53.64 -12.34
CA ALA A 417 -19.87 52.59 -12.70
C ALA A 417 -20.52 52.93 -14.05
N ASN A 418 -20.26 52.10 -15.08
CA ASN A 418 -20.89 52.22 -16.39
C ASN A 418 -22.02 51.19 -16.48
N ILE A 419 -23.26 51.64 -16.31
CA ILE A 419 -24.44 50.78 -16.26
C ILE A 419 -25.32 51.08 -17.48
N GLY A 420 -25.55 50.07 -18.33
CA GLY A 420 -26.35 50.26 -19.55
C GLY A 420 -27.81 50.63 -19.25
N SER A 421 -28.47 49.83 -18.40
CA SER A 421 -29.83 50.07 -17.93
C SER A 421 -29.90 49.81 -16.42
N PHE A 422 -30.54 50.71 -15.68
CA PHE A 422 -30.78 50.55 -14.26
C PHE A 422 -32.25 50.83 -13.93
N SER A 423 -32.77 50.14 -12.92
CA SER A 423 -34.07 50.42 -12.33
C SER A 423 -33.95 50.35 -10.81
N PHE A 424 -34.73 51.19 -10.13
CA PHE A 424 -34.81 51.18 -8.69
C PHE A 424 -36.25 50.85 -8.28
N THR A 425 -36.42 49.89 -7.38
CA THR A 425 -37.74 49.39 -6.97
C THR A 425 -38.33 50.13 -5.77
N GLY A 426 -37.51 50.88 -5.01
CA GLY A 426 -37.92 51.62 -3.82
C GLY A 426 -37.78 53.14 -3.96
N GLY A 427 -37.94 53.85 -2.83
CA GLY A 427 -37.59 55.27 -2.73
C GLY A 427 -36.08 55.44 -2.78
N ASN A 428 -35.60 56.32 -3.66
CA ASN A 428 -34.16 56.48 -3.91
C ASN A 428 -33.71 57.85 -3.43
N ASN A 429 -32.61 57.87 -2.68
CA ASN A 429 -31.94 59.09 -2.29
C ASN A 429 -30.61 59.19 -3.05
N LEU A 430 -30.42 60.27 -3.78
CA LEU A 430 -29.14 60.62 -4.38
C LEU A 430 -28.52 61.73 -3.55
N THR A 431 -27.34 61.47 -2.99
CA THR A 431 -26.62 62.43 -2.16
C THR A 431 -25.22 62.60 -2.71
N THR A 432 -24.83 63.84 -2.97
CA THR A 432 -23.49 64.20 -3.42
C THR A 432 -22.86 65.09 -2.36
N ASN A 433 -21.77 64.61 -1.75
CA ASN A 433 -21.06 65.35 -0.70
C ASN A 433 -19.97 66.28 -1.26
N THR A 434 -19.79 66.26 -2.57
CA THR A 434 -18.77 67.00 -3.31
C THR A 434 -19.37 67.42 -4.64
N VAL A 435 -18.93 68.58 -5.13
CA VAL A 435 -19.27 69.06 -6.47
C VAL A 435 -18.22 68.60 -7.48
N ASP A 436 -18.57 68.61 -8.76
CA ASP A 436 -17.60 68.47 -9.84
C ASP A 436 -16.67 69.70 -9.92
N GLY A 437 -15.68 69.64 -10.82
CA GLY A 437 -14.75 70.76 -11.05
C GLY A 437 -15.39 72.06 -11.58
N SER A 438 -16.69 72.03 -11.89
CA SER A 438 -17.50 73.16 -12.34
C SER A 438 -18.52 73.61 -11.29
N GLY A 439 -18.52 73.02 -10.09
CA GLY A 439 -19.44 73.37 -9.00
C GLY A 439 -20.78 72.63 -9.01
N ASN A 440 -21.00 71.66 -9.90
CA ASN A 440 -22.25 70.91 -9.99
C ASN A 440 -22.27 69.70 -9.05
N GLY A 441 -23.36 69.53 -8.29
CA GLY A 441 -23.55 68.34 -7.46
C GLY A 441 -23.98 67.10 -8.26
N MET A 442 -24.80 67.27 -9.30
CA MET A 442 -25.28 66.20 -10.17
C MET A 442 -25.35 66.70 -11.61
N ASN A 443 -24.76 65.96 -12.55
CA ASN A 443 -24.90 66.22 -13.97
C ASN A 443 -25.79 65.16 -14.61
N ILE A 444 -26.73 65.60 -15.46
CA ILE A 444 -27.56 64.71 -16.28
C ILE A 444 -27.28 65.05 -17.74
N THR A 445 -26.52 64.20 -18.42
CA THR A 445 -26.30 64.30 -19.87
C THR A 445 -27.16 63.26 -20.57
N ALA A 446 -28.19 63.70 -21.27
CA ALA A 446 -29.10 62.83 -22.00
C ALA A 446 -29.09 63.19 -23.49
N ALA A 447 -29.17 62.16 -24.35
CA ALA A 447 -29.31 62.36 -25.80
C ALA A 447 -30.69 62.90 -26.20
N GLY A 448 -31.67 62.88 -25.29
CA GLY A 448 -33.02 63.39 -25.48
C GLY A 448 -33.59 63.97 -24.18
N ASN A 449 -34.89 64.25 -24.18
CA ASN A 449 -35.56 64.92 -23.06
C ASN A 449 -35.60 64.07 -21.79
N ILE A 450 -35.56 64.74 -20.64
CA ILE A 450 -35.88 64.12 -19.34
C ILE A 450 -37.40 64.02 -19.23
N ASN A 451 -37.93 62.79 -19.25
CA ASN A 451 -39.37 62.53 -19.21
C ASN A 451 -39.81 61.96 -17.86
N LEU A 452 -40.69 62.67 -17.16
CA LEU A 452 -41.36 62.16 -15.95
C LEU A 452 -42.62 61.39 -16.37
N VAL A 453 -42.49 60.06 -16.55
CA VAL A 453 -43.56 59.18 -17.04
C VAL A 453 -44.86 59.31 -16.23
N THR A 454 -44.74 59.54 -14.93
CA THR A 454 -45.87 59.96 -14.09
C THR A 454 -45.64 61.41 -13.64
N PRO A 455 -46.62 62.32 -13.79
CA PRO A 455 -46.47 63.70 -13.36
C PRO A 455 -46.11 63.81 -11.87
N ARG A 456 -45.02 64.52 -11.59
CA ARG A 456 -44.50 64.79 -10.24
C ARG A 456 -44.02 66.24 -10.16
N GLN A 457 -43.98 66.78 -8.95
CA GLN A 457 -43.46 68.12 -8.70
C GLN A 457 -41.93 68.08 -8.55
N ILE A 458 -41.26 69.07 -9.12
CA ILE A 458 -39.87 69.41 -8.77
C ILE A 458 -39.96 70.54 -7.74
N ARG A 459 -39.52 70.28 -6.51
CA ARG A 459 -39.62 71.21 -5.37
C ARG A 459 -38.22 71.70 -4.99
N ASN A 460 -38.17 72.80 -4.25
CA ASN A 460 -36.93 73.42 -3.77
C ASN A 460 -35.93 73.80 -4.89
N VAL A 461 -36.47 74.17 -6.05
CA VAL A 461 -35.69 74.82 -7.11
C VAL A 461 -35.55 76.29 -6.74
N SER A 462 -34.36 76.86 -6.94
CA SER A 462 -34.13 78.30 -6.73
C SER A 462 -34.73 79.12 -7.88
N ASP A 463 -35.09 80.37 -7.63
CA ASP A 463 -35.53 81.28 -8.69
C ASP A 463 -34.42 81.47 -9.73
N PRO A 464 -34.78 81.57 -11.03
CA PRO A 464 -33.81 81.64 -12.10
C PRO A 464 -33.00 82.94 -12.04
N THR A 465 -31.70 82.84 -12.29
CA THR A 465 -30.76 83.97 -12.40
C THR A 465 -30.19 84.14 -13.81
N ALA A 466 -30.19 83.06 -14.59
CA ALA A 466 -29.78 83.03 -15.99
C ALA A 466 -30.91 82.51 -16.90
N ASP A 467 -30.82 82.82 -18.20
CA ASP A 467 -31.85 82.49 -19.19
C ASP A 467 -32.10 80.97 -19.36
N GLN A 468 -31.15 80.12 -18.97
CA GLN A 468 -31.26 78.65 -19.05
C GLN A 468 -31.68 77.99 -17.73
N ASP A 469 -31.88 78.77 -16.67
CA ASP A 469 -32.31 78.25 -15.38
C ASP A 469 -33.79 77.83 -15.42
N VAL A 470 -34.15 76.87 -14.57
CA VAL A 470 -35.54 76.47 -14.39
C VAL A 470 -36.29 77.59 -13.68
N ALA A 471 -37.32 78.15 -14.33
CA ALA A 471 -38.17 79.14 -13.70
C ALA A 471 -39.11 78.50 -12.66
N THR A 472 -39.08 79.00 -11.42
CA THR A 472 -40.06 78.58 -10.41
C THR A 472 -41.43 79.18 -10.72
N LYS A 473 -42.49 78.54 -10.23
CA LYS A 473 -43.85 79.09 -10.35
C LYS A 473 -43.96 80.49 -9.75
N ALA A 474 -43.34 80.71 -8.59
CA ALA A 474 -43.39 82.00 -7.89
C ALA A 474 -42.75 83.12 -8.71
N TYR A 475 -41.62 82.84 -9.37
CA TYR A 475 -40.95 83.78 -10.27
C TYR A 475 -41.81 84.14 -11.48
N VAL A 476 -42.40 83.15 -12.15
CA VAL A 476 -43.24 83.36 -13.34
C VAL A 476 -44.49 84.16 -12.99
N ASP A 477 -45.21 83.75 -11.93
CA ASP A 477 -46.40 84.46 -11.47
C ASP A 477 -46.06 85.92 -11.12
N SER A 478 -44.93 86.15 -10.42
CA SER A 478 -44.48 87.52 -10.10
C SER A 478 -44.21 88.37 -11.32
N SER A 479 -43.55 87.80 -12.33
CA SER A 479 -43.17 88.53 -13.54
C SER A 479 -44.41 88.91 -14.36
N ILE A 480 -45.41 88.03 -14.44
CA ILE A 480 -46.69 88.28 -15.12
C ILE A 480 -47.51 89.33 -14.35
N ASP A 481 -47.62 89.19 -13.03
CA ASP A 481 -48.45 90.08 -12.23
C ASP A 481 -47.93 91.53 -12.22
N LEU A 482 -46.61 91.72 -12.37
CA LEU A 482 -45.93 93.02 -12.40
C LEU A 482 -45.89 93.70 -13.78
N GLU A 483 -46.42 93.06 -14.82
CA GLU A 483 -46.42 93.61 -16.19
C GLU A 483 -47.10 94.99 -16.26
N VAL A 484 -46.44 95.93 -16.94
CA VAL A 484 -46.90 97.33 -17.07
C VAL A 484 -48.14 97.39 -17.97
N LEU A 485 -49.22 97.98 -17.45
CA LEU A 485 -50.42 98.29 -18.22
C LEU A 485 -50.21 99.60 -19.01
N ALA A 486 -50.46 99.60 -20.32
CA ALA A 486 -50.43 100.79 -21.16
C ALA A 486 -51.79 101.03 -21.80
N LEU A 487 -52.39 102.22 -21.60
CA LEU A 487 -53.70 102.55 -22.17
C LEU A 487 -53.80 104.01 -22.62
N ALA A 488 -54.73 104.29 -23.53
CA ALA A 488 -55.13 105.65 -23.90
C ALA A 488 -56.58 105.89 -23.43
N LEU A 489 -56.85 107.06 -22.84
CA LEU A 489 -58.13 107.38 -22.23
C LEU A 489 -58.58 108.81 -22.58
N ASP A 490 -59.81 108.96 -23.04
CA ASP A 490 -60.44 110.29 -23.08
C ASP A 490 -60.89 110.67 -21.68
N VAL A 491 -60.32 111.77 -21.17
CA VAL A 491 -60.58 112.30 -19.84
C VAL A 491 -61.48 113.55 -19.88
N THR A 492 -62.07 113.85 -21.04
CA THR A 492 -63.07 114.91 -21.20
C THR A 492 -64.24 114.64 -20.25
N GLY A 493 -64.52 115.58 -19.35
CA GLY A 493 -65.63 115.45 -18.39
C GLY A 493 -65.33 114.56 -17.17
N LEU A 494 -64.12 114.01 -17.03
CA LEU A 494 -63.74 113.19 -15.86
C LEU A 494 -63.27 114.01 -14.65
N GLY A 495 -63.51 115.32 -14.64
CA GLY A 495 -63.07 116.26 -13.60
C GLY A 495 -62.15 117.35 -14.17
N THR A 496 -61.80 118.34 -13.35
CA THR A 496 -60.85 119.38 -13.74
C THR A 496 -59.48 118.75 -14.02
N ALA A 497 -58.81 119.19 -15.09
CA ALA A 497 -57.50 118.69 -15.46
C ALA A 497 -56.52 118.74 -14.27
N ASP A 498 -55.80 117.64 -14.05
CA ASP A 498 -54.83 117.44 -12.98
C ASP A 498 -55.37 117.52 -11.54
N SER A 499 -56.69 117.50 -11.35
CA SER A 499 -57.28 117.43 -10.02
C SER A 499 -57.26 116.02 -9.42
N ALA A 500 -57.30 115.94 -8.08
CA ALA A 500 -57.45 114.68 -7.36
C ALA A 500 -58.70 113.90 -7.82
N GLN A 501 -59.80 114.60 -8.11
CA GLN A 501 -61.03 113.97 -8.63
C GLN A 501 -60.80 113.31 -9.99
N GLN A 502 -60.07 113.97 -10.89
CA GLN A 502 -59.72 113.38 -12.18
C GLN A 502 -58.84 112.14 -12.02
N HIS A 503 -57.87 112.19 -11.11
CA HIS A 503 -57.03 111.03 -10.82
C HIS A 503 -57.83 109.86 -10.23
N THR A 504 -58.76 110.12 -9.31
CA THR A 504 -59.65 109.09 -8.76
C THR A 504 -60.54 108.48 -9.84
N ASN A 505 -61.15 109.29 -10.69
CA ASN A 505 -62.01 108.78 -11.77
C ASN A 505 -61.21 107.95 -12.78
N ILE A 506 -59.99 108.38 -13.13
CA ILE A 506 -59.08 107.60 -13.98
C ILE A 506 -58.68 106.30 -13.27
N ALA A 507 -58.34 106.32 -11.99
CA ALA A 507 -58.02 105.12 -11.21
C ALA A 507 -59.18 104.12 -11.17
N THR A 508 -60.42 104.59 -11.03
CA THR A 508 -61.62 103.73 -11.10
C THR A 508 -61.72 103.04 -12.45
N ILE A 509 -61.58 103.80 -13.54
CA ILE A 509 -61.62 103.24 -14.90
C ILE A 509 -60.49 102.23 -15.12
N VAL A 510 -59.28 102.52 -14.62
CA VAL A 510 -58.14 101.60 -14.71
C VAL A 510 -58.42 100.32 -13.90
N ASN A 511 -59.04 100.45 -12.73
CA ASN A 511 -59.43 99.31 -11.91
C ASN A 511 -60.52 98.46 -12.57
N ASP A 512 -61.43 99.05 -13.33
CA ASP A 512 -62.43 98.31 -14.10
C ASP A 512 -61.80 97.53 -15.26
N ILE A 513 -60.78 98.09 -15.90
CA ILE A 513 -60.06 97.47 -17.02
C ILE A 513 -59.09 96.39 -16.53
N ALA A 514 -58.36 96.67 -15.46
CA ALA A 514 -57.36 95.79 -14.88
C ALA A 514 -57.45 95.87 -13.34
N PRO A 515 -58.26 95.01 -12.70
CA PRO A 515 -58.46 95.07 -11.26
C PRO A 515 -57.15 94.97 -10.49
N ALA A 516 -56.95 95.90 -9.54
CA ALA A 516 -55.75 95.88 -8.71
C ALA A 516 -55.65 94.59 -7.85
N SER A 517 -56.77 93.91 -7.59
CA SER A 517 -56.81 92.60 -6.90
C SER A 517 -56.22 91.44 -7.69
N THR A 518 -56.10 91.57 -9.01
CA THR A 518 -55.48 90.57 -9.90
C THR A 518 -54.07 90.97 -10.32
N LYS A 519 -53.49 91.99 -9.68
CA LYS A 519 -52.15 92.51 -9.94
C LYS A 519 -51.35 92.51 -8.64
N ARG A 520 -50.03 92.51 -8.76
CA ARG A 520 -49.13 92.58 -7.61
C ARG A 520 -48.91 94.04 -7.22
N ASP A 521 -48.69 94.30 -5.94
CA ASP A 521 -48.26 95.63 -5.50
C ASP A 521 -46.97 96.02 -6.23
N GLY A 522 -46.95 97.25 -6.76
CA GLY A 522 -45.87 97.75 -7.61
C GLY A 522 -46.16 97.75 -9.12
N THR A 523 -47.19 97.03 -9.59
CA THR A 523 -47.61 97.05 -11.00
C THR A 523 -47.93 98.48 -11.44
N GLN A 524 -47.43 98.89 -12.61
CA GLN A 524 -47.57 100.24 -13.13
C GLN A 524 -48.59 100.30 -14.26
N ALA A 525 -49.37 101.37 -14.31
CA ALA A 525 -50.22 101.72 -15.44
C ALA A 525 -49.81 103.08 -16.00
N ARG A 526 -49.49 103.12 -17.29
CA ARG A 526 -49.10 104.33 -18.04
C ARG A 526 -50.25 104.72 -18.97
N ILE A 527 -50.84 105.89 -18.73
CA ILE A 527 -52.12 106.29 -19.31
C ILE A 527 -51.95 107.56 -20.12
N HIS A 528 -52.15 107.46 -21.43
CA HIS A 528 -52.19 108.61 -22.32
C HIS A 528 -53.60 109.23 -22.34
N CYS A 529 -53.74 110.40 -21.74
CA CYS A 529 -55.01 111.08 -21.54
C CYS A 529 -55.25 112.16 -22.61
N THR A 530 -56.44 112.22 -23.20
CA THR A 530 -56.90 113.30 -24.10
C THR A 530 -58.08 114.05 -23.49
N THR A 531 -58.18 115.37 -23.63
CA THR A 531 -59.34 116.15 -23.17
C THR A 531 -59.72 117.23 -24.19
N THR A 532 -61.02 117.47 -24.38
CA THR A 532 -61.55 118.48 -25.31
C THR A 532 -62.18 119.66 -24.55
N THR A 533 -61.91 120.92 -24.94
CA THR A 533 -62.44 122.11 -24.24
C THR A 533 -62.98 123.18 -25.21
N GLY A 534 -64.12 123.80 -24.86
CA GLY A 534 -64.47 125.18 -25.23
C GLY A 534 -65.14 125.47 -26.59
N ALA A 535 -66.23 124.79 -26.98
CA ALA A 535 -67.01 125.18 -28.15
C ALA A 535 -67.74 126.53 -27.92
N THR A 536 -67.30 127.62 -28.56
CA THR A 536 -67.98 128.93 -28.57
C THR A 536 -68.42 129.29 -29.99
N ALA A 537 -69.62 129.87 -30.14
CA ALA A 537 -70.18 130.33 -31.41
C ALA A 537 -70.23 131.87 -31.44
N THR A 538 -69.74 132.49 -32.52
CA THR A 538 -69.69 133.97 -32.66
C THR A 538 -70.52 134.41 -33.89
N LEU A 539 -71.42 135.38 -33.72
CA LEU A 539 -72.18 136.06 -34.79
C LEU A 539 -71.79 137.55 -34.82
N THR A 540 -71.53 138.14 -36.00
CA THR A 540 -71.09 139.54 -36.12
C THR A 540 -72.25 140.50 -36.37
N GLY A 541 -72.16 141.74 -35.85
CA GLY A 541 -73.23 142.75 -35.98
C GLY A 541 -73.58 143.15 -37.41
N SER A 542 -72.65 143.04 -38.37
CA SER A 542 -72.95 143.29 -39.79
C SER A 542 -73.91 142.26 -40.39
N ALA A 543 -73.81 140.99 -39.95
CA ALA A 543 -74.70 139.92 -40.41
C ALA A 543 -76.16 140.16 -39.98
N LEU A 544 -76.36 140.80 -38.82
CA LEU A 544 -77.67 141.21 -38.32
C LEU A 544 -78.24 142.43 -39.06
N ASN A 545 -77.39 143.39 -39.46
CA ASN A 545 -77.85 144.58 -40.20
C ASN A 545 -78.27 144.27 -41.64
N THR A 546 -77.56 143.38 -42.34
CA THR A 546 -77.97 142.95 -43.71
C THR A 546 -79.27 142.15 -43.72
N ALA A 547 -79.62 141.54 -42.59
CA ALA A 547 -80.87 140.81 -42.47
C ALA A 547 -82.11 141.73 -42.50
N PHE A 548 -82.00 143.03 -42.17
CA PHE A 548 -83.12 143.96 -42.08
C PHE A 548 -83.39 144.72 -43.40
N ASN A 549 -84.63 144.71 -43.90
CA ASN A 549 -85.01 145.35 -45.17
C ASN A 549 -86.38 146.05 -45.06
N GLU A 550 -86.54 147.27 -45.61
CA GLU A 550 -87.75 148.11 -45.50
C GLU A 550 -88.26 148.67 -46.84
N SER A 551 -89.57 148.93 -46.96
CA SER A 551 -90.19 149.62 -48.09
C SER A 551 -91.09 150.76 -47.62
N THR A 552 -91.20 151.86 -48.39
CA THR A 552 -91.94 153.08 -48.01
C THR A 552 -93.02 153.46 -49.03
N ILE A 553 -94.15 154.03 -48.56
CA ILE A 553 -95.24 154.58 -49.39
C ILE A 553 -95.48 156.05 -49.06
N LEU A 554 -95.93 156.84 -50.05
CA LEU A 554 -96.30 158.25 -49.88
C LEU A 554 -97.76 158.37 -49.44
N VAL A 555 -98.01 159.12 -48.36
CA VAL A 555 -99.36 159.47 -47.88
C VAL A 555 -99.55 160.98 -47.83
N GLN A 556 -100.77 161.42 -48.09
CA GLN A 556 -101.13 162.84 -48.18
C GLN A 556 -101.29 163.48 -46.78
N GLN A 557 -100.78 164.69 -46.63
CA GLN A 557 -100.87 165.48 -45.41
C GLN A 557 -101.95 166.57 -45.60
N LYS A 558 -102.96 166.58 -44.72
CA LYS A 558 -103.97 167.65 -44.68
C LYS A 558 -103.63 168.64 -43.58
N ASP A 559 -103.87 169.94 -43.83
CA ASP A 559 -103.84 170.97 -42.79
C ASP A 559 -105.06 170.87 -41.85
N ASN A 560 -104.98 171.50 -40.68
CA ASN A 560 -106.05 171.49 -39.67
C ASN A 560 -107.32 172.26 -40.08
N SER A 561 -107.38 172.80 -41.30
CA SER A 561 -108.55 173.46 -41.89
C SER A 561 -109.14 172.64 -43.07
N GLY A 562 -108.56 171.47 -43.37
CA GLY A 562 -109.06 170.53 -44.38
C GLY A 562 -108.49 170.72 -45.79
N ASN A 563 -107.49 171.60 -45.98
CA ASN A 563 -106.84 171.81 -47.27
C ASN A 563 -105.52 171.03 -47.39
N ASP A 564 -105.14 170.73 -48.63
CA ASP A 564 -104.05 169.85 -49.01
C ASP A 564 -102.66 170.53 -48.91
N ASP A 565 -101.72 169.95 -48.14
CA ASP A 565 -100.37 170.49 -47.86
C ASP A 565 -99.23 169.51 -48.25
N GLY A 566 -99.45 168.70 -49.30
CA GLY A 566 -98.43 167.82 -49.90
C GLY A 566 -98.38 166.40 -49.32
N SER A 567 -97.41 165.59 -49.78
CA SER A 567 -97.29 164.16 -49.42
C SER A 567 -95.96 163.84 -48.72
N VAL A 568 -95.97 162.96 -47.71
CA VAL A 568 -94.79 162.50 -46.93
C VAL A 568 -94.61 160.98 -47.09
N SER A 569 -93.36 160.49 -47.10
CA SER A 569 -93.05 159.06 -47.21
C SER A 569 -92.96 158.40 -45.83
N VAL A 570 -93.68 157.29 -45.63
CA VAL A 570 -93.69 156.48 -44.41
C VAL A 570 -93.44 155.01 -44.75
N ILE A 571 -92.84 154.24 -43.83
CA ILE A 571 -92.58 152.81 -44.03
C ILE A 571 -93.91 152.07 -44.23
N GLN A 572 -94.03 151.36 -45.34
CA GLN A 572 -95.15 150.49 -45.68
C GLN A 572 -94.95 149.09 -45.08
N SER A 573 -93.73 148.55 -45.08
CA SER A 573 -93.39 147.29 -44.39
C SER A 573 -91.88 147.12 -44.14
N ALA A 574 -91.52 146.22 -43.20
CA ALA A 574 -90.14 145.79 -42.95
C ALA A 574 -90.07 144.28 -42.59
N THR A 575 -88.98 143.58 -42.95
CA THR A 575 -88.72 142.15 -42.63
C THR A 575 -87.25 141.86 -42.28
N PHE A 576 -87.00 140.76 -41.51
CA PHE A 576 -85.66 140.27 -41.12
C PHE A 576 -85.36 138.85 -41.68
N ASN A 577 -84.13 138.59 -42.17
CA ASN A 577 -83.65 137.28 -42.67
C ASN A 577 -82.63 136.58 -41.71
N ASP A 578 -82.24 135.31 -41.97
CA ASP A 578 -81.33 134.49 -41.14
C ASP A 578 -79.85 134.96 -41.12
N ALA A 579 -79.12 134.65 -40.03
CA ALA A 579 -77.67 134.87 -39.87
C ALA A 579 -76.89 133.59 -39.46
N THR A 580 -75.63 133.40 -39.92
CA THR A 580 -74.78 132.19 -39.70
C THR A 580 -73.42 132.50 -39.04
N GLY A 581 -72.81 131.54 -38.32
CA GLY A 581 -71.50 131.66 -37.62
C GLY A 581 -70.76 130.32 -37.32
N ASN A 582 -69.46 130.37 -36.96
CA ASN A 582 -68.56 129.21 -36.77
C ASN A 582 -68.42 128.75 -35.30
N ILE A 583 -68.02 127.48 -35.08
CA ILE A 583 -67.60 126.90 -33.78
C ILE A 583 -66.12 126.45 -33.85
N THR A 584 -65.34 126.65 -32.78
CA THR A 584 -63.96 126.14 -32.64
C THR A 584 -63.79 125.38 -31.31
N SER A 585 -63.01 124.28 -31.28
CA SER A 585 -62.68 123.51 -30.07
C SER A 585 -61.21 123.04 -30.08
N THR A 586 -60.60 122.85 -28.90
CA THR A 586 -59.18 122.46 -28.73
C THR A 586 -59.05 121.14 -27.95
N VAL A 587 -58.12 120.27 -28.36
CA VAL A 587 -57.79 119.01 -27.66
C VAL A 587 -56.43 119.13 -26.97
N SER A 588 -56.36 118.79 -25.68
CA SER A 588 -55.12 118.71 -24.89
C SER A 588 -54.77 117.25 -24.56
N ARG A 589 -53.47 116.94 -24.44
CA ARG A 589 -52.94 115.60 -24.18
C ARG A 589 -52.02 115.60 -22.96
N THR A 590 -52.14 114.60 -22.10
CA THR A 590 -51.25 114.38 -20.94
C THR A 590 -50.91 112.90 -20.80
N LEU A 591 -49.83 112.56 -20.10
CA LEU A 591 -49.46 111.18 -19.79
C LEU A 591 -49.40 111.02 -18.27
N LYS A 592 -50.03 109.98 -17.72
CA LYS A 592 -50.16 109.76 -16.27
C LYS A 592 -49.65 108.39 -15.87
N LEU A 593 -48.99 108.31 -14.72
CA LEU A 593 -48.56 107.07 -14.10
C LEU A 593 -49.46 106.76 -12.90
N PHE A 594 -50.04 105.57 -12.91
CA PHE A 594 -50.69 104.95 -11.77
C PHE A 594 -49.90 103.72 -11.34
N ARG A 595 -49.99 103.34 -10.07
CA ARG A 595 -49.35 102.16 -9.51
C ARG A 595 -50.28 101.47 -8.53
N VAL A 596 -50.29 100.14 -8.55
CA VAL A 596 -50.98 99.34 -7.53
C VAL A 596 -50.22 99.49 -6.21
N THR A 597 -50.90 100.02 -5.20
CA THR A 597 -50.38 100.16 -3.83
C THR A 597 -51.47 99.75 -2.86
N GLY A 598 -51.25 98.71 -2.05
CA GLY A 598 -52.25 98.22 -1.11
C GLY A 598 -53.53 97.73 -1.81
N GLY A 599 -53.40 97.13 -3.00
CA GLY A 599 -54.54 96.58 -3.75
C GLY A 599 -55.45 97.61 -4.44
N ALA A 600 -54.99 98.86 -4.64
CA ALA A 600 -55.71 99.87 -5.41
C ALA A 600 -54.79 100.61 -6.39
N TRP A 601 -55.33 101.06 -7.53
CA TRP A 601 -54.63 101.96 -8.44
C TRP A 601 -54.54 103.35 -7.84
N VAL A 602 -53.31 103.79 -7.57
CA VAL A 602 -53.05 105.13 -7.02
C VAL A 602 -52.28 105.93 -8.04
N TYR A 603 -52.71 107.19 -8.24
CA TYR A 603 -51.95 108.13 -9.07
C TYR A 603 -50.58 108.40 -8.42
N VAL A 604 -49.53 108.30 -9.23
CA VAL A 604 -48.15 108.56 -8.80
C VAL A 604 -47.71 109.94 -9.24
N GLN A 605 -47.76 110.20 -10.55
CA GLN A 605 -47.28 111.44 -11.15
C GLN A 605 -47.76 111.60 -12.60
N ASN A 606 -47.70 112.82 -13.11
CA ASN A 606 -47.72 113.07 -14.53
C ASN A 606 -46.36 112.67 -15.10
N LEU A 607 -46.38 111.94 -16.20
CA LEU A 607 -45.19 111.65 -16.98
C LEU A 607 -45.05 112.73 -18.03
N THR A 608 -43.81 113.17 -18.29
CA THR A 608 -43.52 114.08 -19.40
C THR A 608 -43.86 113.37 -20.71
N PRO A 609 -44.86 113.82 -21.49
CA PRO A 609 -45.06 113.31 -22.83
C PRO A 609 -43.80 113.63 -23.66
N GLY A 610 -43.40 112.75 -24.58
CA GLY A 610 -42.45 113.17 -25.62
C GLY A 610 -43.01 114.38 -26.37
N SER A 611 -42.17 115.26 -26.92
CA SER A 611 -42.63 116.44 -27.67
C SER A 611 -43.63 116.03 -28.76
N LEU A 612 -44.92 116.25 -28.49
CA LEU A 612 -46.02 116.00 -29.43
C LEU A 612 -46.39 117.38 -29.99
N VAL A 613 -45.92 117.66 -31.21
CA VAL A 613 -46.29 118.85 -32.01
C VAL A 613 -47.70 118.67 -32.55
#